data_AF-A0A552CH15-F1
#
_entry.id   AF-A0A552CH15-F1
#
_cell.length_a   1.000
_cell.length_b   1.000
_cell.length_c   1.000
_cell.angle_alpha   90.00
_cell.angle_beta   90.00
_cell.angle_gamma   90.00
#
_symmetry.space_group_name_H-M   'P 1'
#
loop_
_entity.id
_entity.type
_entity.pdbx_description
1 polymer ?
#
loop_
_entity_poly.entity_id
_entity_poly.type
_entity_poly.pdbx_seq_one_letter_code
_entity_poly.pdbx_strand_id
1 'polypeptide(L)' 'YHSWERGLNEHTNGLLRQFFPKGTNFKIVKPEEVERAVNLINNRPRKCLDYQTPNEVFYKGRSDSDAIQT' A
#
# COMPACT_ATOMS: atom_id res chain seq x y z
N TYR A 1 -21.84 4.29 0.47
CA TYR A 1 -20.77 4.12 1.47
C TYR A 1 -21.33 3.31 2.60
N HIS A 2 -20.81 2.11 2.79
CA HIS A 2 -21.32 1.16 3.76
C HIS A 2 -20.20 0.74 4.73
N SER A 3 -20.56 0.45 5.97
CA SER A 3 -19.60 0.12 7.04
C SER A 3 -18.71 -1.08 6.73
N TRP A 4 -19.16 -2.01 5.88
CA TRP A 4 -18.41 -3.21 5.49
C TRP A 4 -17.31 -2.96 4.45
N GLU A 5 -17.30 -1.81 3.76
CA GLU A 5 -16.27 -1.45 2.78
C GLU A 5 -14.95 -1.02 3.44
N ARG A 6 -14.91 -0.99 4.80
CA ARG A 6 -13.81 -0.39 5.57
C ARG A 6 -12.81 -1.35 6.15
N GLY A 7 -13.13 -2.63 6.24
CA GLY A 7 -12.21 -3.62 6.82
C GLY A 7 -10.84 -3.65 6.14
N LEU A 8 -10.80 -3.50 4.81
CA LEU A 8 -9.53 -3.46 4.07
C LEU A 8 -8.75 -2.17 4.35
N ASN A 9 -9.43 -1.02 4.38
CA ASN A 9 -8.80 0.27 4.69
C ASN A 9 -8.23 0.29 6.12
N GLU A 10 -8.93 -0.32 7.08
CA GLU A 10 -8.46 -0.47 8.47
C GLU A 10 -7.22 -1.36 8.55
N HIS A 11 -7.20 -2.48 7.80
CA HIS A 11 -6.02 -3.32 7.69
C HIS A 11 -4.82 -2.55 7.13
N THR A 12 -4.99 -1.84 6.01
CA THR A 12 -3.92 -1.06 5.38
C THR A 12 -3.42 0.06 6.29
N ASN A 13 -4.32 0.75 6.99
CA ASN A 13 -3.95 1.76 8.00
C ASN A 13 -3.16 1.16 9.15
N GLY A 14 -3.47 -0.07 9.58
CA GLY A 14 -2.70 -0.80 10.57
C GLY A 14 -1.25 -1.04 10.13
N LEU A 15 -1.03 -1.36 8.86
CA LEU A 15 0.31 -1.54 8.29
C LEU A 15 1.09 -0.22 8.23
N LEU A 16 0.46 0.86 7.79
CA LEU A 16 1.09 2.18 7.77
C LEU A 16 1.49 2.65 9.18
N ARG A 17 0.70 2.30 10.21
CA ARG A 17 1.01 2.62 11.61
C ARG A 17 2.25 1.90 12.15
N GLN A 18 2.73 0.84 11.51
CA GLN A 18 4.01 0.21 11.85
C GLN A 18 5.20 1.10 11.46
N PHE A 19 5.03 1.93 10.43
CA PHE A 19 6.03 2.90 9.96
C PHE A 19 5.85 4.28 10.58
N PHE A 20 4.59 4.69 10.79
CA PHE A 20 4.24 6.00 11.35
C PHE A 20 3.35 5.79 12.59
N PRO A 21 3.96 5.60 13.77
CA PRO A 21 3.23 5.44 15.02
C PRO A 21 2.26 6.59 15.30
N LYS A 22 1.28 6.35 16.17
CA LYS A 22 0.33 7.39 16.56
C LYS A 22 1.07 8.60 17.15
N GLY A 23 0.74 9.81 16.68
CA GLY A 23 1.42 11.04 17.09
C GLY A 23 2.58 11.45 16.17
N THR A 24 2.87 10.68 15.12
CA THR A 24 3.82 11.09 14.07
C THR A 24 3.38 12.43 13.47
N ASN A 25 4.29 13.41 13.48
CA ASN A 25 4.06 14.70 12.84
C ASN A 25 4.35 14.59 11.34
N PHE A 26 3.31 14.44 10.52
CA PHE A 26 3.47 14.32 9.07
C PHE A 26 3.99 15.60 8.37
N LYS A 27 4.08 16.74 9.08
CA LYS A 27 4.70 17.95 8.51
C LYS A 27 6.22 17.83 8.38
N ILE A 28 6.84 16.94 9.15
CA ILE A 28 8.30 16.72 9.14
C ILE A 28 8.69 15.42 8.43
N VAL A 29 7.72 14.52 8.20
CA VAL A 29 7.95 13.27 7.47
C VAL A 29 8.23 13.64 6.01
N LYS A 30 9.35 13.16 5.49
CA LYS A 30 9.70 13.42 4.09
C LYS A 30 8.81 12.58 3.16
N PRO A 31 8.45 13.10 1.97
CA PRO A 31 7.72 12.31 0.97
C PRO A 31 8.40 10.96 0.67
N GLU A 32 9.74 10.95 0.59
CA GLU A 32 10.57 9.75 0.37
C GLU A 32 10.35 8.66 1.44
N GLU A 33 10.11 9.05 2.70
CA GLU A 33 9.87 8.10 3.78
C GLU A 33 8.50 7.43 3.63
N VAL A 34 7.51 8.20 3.20
CA VAL A 34 6.16 7.70 2.90
C VAL A 34 6.22 6.76 1.71
N GLU A 35 6.90 7.16 0.64
CA GLU A 35 7.10 6.33 -0.55
C GLU A 35 7.79 5.01 -0.21
N ARG A 36 8.85 5.05 0.60
CA ARG A 36 9.52 3.85 1.08
C ARG A 36 8.57 2.94 1.86
N ALA A 37 7.76 3.48 2.76
CA ALA A 37 6.80 2.69 3.53
C ALA A 37 5.75 2.03 2.62
N VAL A 38 5.21 2.78 1.65
CA VAL A 38 4.24 2.27 0.66
C VAL A 38 4.88 1.18 -0.20
N ASN A 39 6.10 1.40 -0.69
CA ASN A 39 6.84 0.41 -1.48
C ASN A 39 7.06 -0.88 -0.69
N LEU A 40 7.44 -0.80 0.58
CA LEU A 40 7.60 -1.99 1.44
C LEU A 40 6.26 -2.71 1.69
N ILE A 41 5.16 -1.98 1.84
CA ILE A 41 3.83 -2.57 2.06
C ILE A 41 3.34 -3.30 0.82
N ASN A 42 3.52 -2.68 -0.36
CA ASN A 42 3.02 -3.17 -1.65
C ASN A 42 3.91 -4.26 -2.27
N ASN A 43 5.19 -4.32 -1.89
CA ASN A 43 6.11 -5.40 -2.28
C ASN A 43 6.23 -6.50 -1.22
N ARG A 44 5.39 -6.48 -0.16
CA ARG A 44 5.37 -7.54 0.84
C ARG A 44 4.50 -8.72 0.36
N PRO A 45 5.06 -9.94 0.24
CA PRO A 45 4.29 -11.16 -0.04
C PRO A 45 3.11 -11.34 0.93
N ARG A 46 1.93 -11.67 0.39
CA ARG A 46 0.72 -11.89 1.19
C ARG A 46 0.21 -13.31 1.02
N LYS A 47 -0.03 -14.00 2.14
CA LYS A 47 -0.59 -15.36 2.12
C LYS A 47 -1.95 -15.43 1.41
N CYS A 48 -2.78 -14.39 1.50
CA CYS A 48 -4.07 -14.33 0.81
C CYS A 48 -3.95 -14.15 -0.71
N LEU A 49 -2.76 -13.83 -1.22
CA LEU A 49 -2.44 -13.71 -2.64
C LEU A 49 -1.51 -14.85 -3.08
N ASP A 50 -1.58 -16.03 -2.45
CA ASP A 50 -0.67 -17.15 -2.71
C ASP A 50 0.82 -16.79 -2.61
N TYR A 51 1.15 -15.92 -1.64
CA TYR A 51 2.48 -15.34 -1.42
C TYR A 51 2.99 -14.44 -2.55
N GLN A 52 2.13 -14.02 -3.47
CA GLN A 52 2.42 -12.92 -4.37
C GLN A 52 2.35 -11.58 -3.64
N THR A 53 3.00 -10.56 -4.20
CA THR A 53 2.93 -9.19 -3.70
C THR A 53 1.69 -8.48 -4.24
N PRO A 54 1.12 -7.52 -3.50
CA PRO A 54 0.05 -6.66 -4.01
C PRO A 54 0.39 -6.01 -5.35
N ASN A 55 1.64 -5.55 -5.53
CA ASN A 55 2.10 -4.99 -6.81
C ASN A 55 2.02 -6.02 -7.95
N GLU A 56 2.54 -7.23 -7.75
CA GLU A 56 2.50 -8.28 -8.77
C GLU A 56 1.07 -8.56 -9.23
N VAL A 57 0.14 -8.74 -8.28
CA VAL A 57 -1.26 -9.03 -8.61
C VAL A 57 -1.94 -7.84 -9.30
N PHE A 58 -1.62 -6.62 -8.88
CA PHE A 58 -2.20 -5.40 -9.47
C PHE A 58 -1.74 -5.17 -10.92
N TYR A 59 -0.46 -5.39 -11.21
CA TYR A 59 0.09 -5.18 -12.55
C TYR A 59 -0.08 -6.38 -13.49
N LYS A 60 -0.28 -7.60 -12.98
CA LYS A 60 -0.47 -8.83 -13.79
C LYS A 60 -1.62 -8.76 -14.81
N GLY A 61 -2.61 -7.87 -14.59
CA GLY A 61 -3.75 -7.68 -15.49
C GLY A 61 -3.69 -6.42 -16.36
N ARG A 62 -2.66 -5.56 -16.21
CA ARG A 62 -2.48 -4.40 -17.09
C ARG A 62 -1.71 -4.84 -18.32
N SER A 63 -2.36 -4.84 -19.48
CA SER A 63 -1.65 -4.88 -20.76
C SER A 63 -0.73 -3.67 -20.87
N ASP A 64 0.47 -3.84 -21.40
CA ASP A 64 1.56 -2.84 -21.47
C ASP A 64 1.21 -1.52 -22.20
N SER A 65 -0.02 -1.35 -22.68
CA SER A 65 -0.51 -0.14 -23.39
C SER A 65 -0.68 1.09 -22.50
N ASP A 66 -0.83 0.92 -21.18
CA ASP A 66 -1.27 1.99 -20.28
C ASP A 66 -0.13 2.57 -19.41
N ALA A 67 1.13 2.15 -19.67
CA ALA A 67 2.30 2.60 -18.91
C ALA A 67 2.89 3.93 -19.42
N ILE A 68 2.35 4.53 -20.49
CA ILE A 68 2.76 5.83 -21.02
C ILE A 68 1.74 6.89 -20.60
N GLN A 69 1.71 7.25 -19.31
CA GLN A 69 1.29 8.59 -18.88
C GLN A 69 1.70 8.83 -17.43
N THR A 70 2.88 9.37 -17.24
CA THR A 70 3.25 10.22 -16.10
C THR A 70 4.16 11.32 -16.63
#